data_AF-A0A3A3FIU4-F1
#
_entry.id   AF-A0A3A3FIU4-F1
#
_cell.length_a   1.000
_cell.length_b   1.000
_cell.length_c   1.000
_cell.angle_alpha   90.00
_cell.angle_beta   90.00
_cell.angle_gamma   90.00
#
_symmetry.space_group_name_H-M   'P 1'
#
loop_
_entity.id
_entity.type
_entity.pdbx_description
1 polymer ?
#
loop_
_entity_poly.entity_id
_entity_poly.type
_entity_poly.pdbx_seq_one_letter_code
_entity_poly.pdbx_strand_id
1 'polypeptide(L)'
;MHIAKDEVPVKIGIPGATARQKTDFGDASGYGKISGEYFSLPAGMDISPLLQGLEGDMCQAPHWGYVLEGKLTTTYGDGTQEVTSKNDLFYWPPGHTVKVEENAEVILFSPQHEHTHVLDHMLAKMNP
;
A
#
# COMPACT_ATOMS: atom_id res chain seq x y z
N MET A 1 -3.58 4.18 -6.82
CA MET A 1 -4.54 3.53 -7.75
C MET A 1 -5.18 2.38 -7.00
N HIS A 2 -6.51 2.29 -6.97
CA HIS A 2 -7.20 1.15 -6.36
C HIS A 2 -8.40 0.66 -7.21
N ILE A 3 -8.82 -0.57 -6.96
CA ILE A 3 -9.99 -1.18 -7.59
C ILE A 3 -10.54 -2.30 -6.70
N ALA A 4 -11.86 -2.30 -6.46
CA ALA A 4 -12.49 -3.39 -5.72
C ALA A 4 -12.36 -4.71 -6.49
N LYS A 5 -12.08 -5.82 -5.80
CA LYS A 5 -11.84 -7.13 -6.45
C LYS A 5 -12.94 -7.56 -7.41
N ASP A 6 -14.19 -7.19 -7.11
CA ASP A 6 -15.36 -7.59 -7.88
C ASP A 6 -15.57 -6.71 -9.12
N GLU A 7 -14.91 -5.55 -9.18
CA GLU A 7 -14.88 -4.62 -10.31
C GLU A 7 -13.70 -4.87 -11.26
N VAL A 8 -12.68 -5.62 -10.82
CA VAL A 8 -11.56 -6.01 -11.70
C VAL A 8 -12.10 -6.75 -12.93
N PRO A 9 -11.75 -6.35 -14.17
CA PRO A 9 -12.26 -6.97 -15.38
C PRO A 9 -12.06 -8.48 -15.40
N VAL A 10 -13.12 -9.21 -15.77
CA VAL A 10 -13.04 -10.67 -15.98
C VAL A 10 -12.19 -10.95 -17.21
N LYS A 11 -11.11 -11.70 -17.03
CA LYS A 11 -10.23 -12.16 -18.11
C LYS A 11 -10.61 -13.55 -18.59
N ILE A 12 -10.98 -14.42 -17.65
CA ILE A 12 -11.45 -15.79 -17.92
C ILE A 12 -12.72 -16.01 -17.11
N GLY A 13 -13.81 -16.42 -17.78
CA GLY A 13 -15.06 -16.82 -17.15
C GLY A 13 -15.55 -18.12 -17.76
N ILE A 14 -15.48 -19.21 -17.00
CA ILE A 14 -15.97 -20.55 -17.39
C ILE A 14 -16.92 -21.07 -16.29
N PRO A 15 -17.75 -22.09 -16.55
CA PRO A 15 -18.59 -22.68 -15.51
C PRO A 15 -17.75 -23.08 -14.27
N GLY A 16 -18.03 -22.47 -13.13
CA GLY A 16 -17.36 -22.76 -11.85
C GLY A 16 -16.05 -22.00 -11.58
N ALA A 17 -15.54 -21.18 -12.51
CA ALA A 17 -14.30 -20.43 -12.27
C ALA A 17 -14.29 -19.05 -12.94
N THR A 18 -13.75 -18.06 -12.22
CA THR A 18 -13.56 -16.69 -12.72
C THR A 18 -12.15 -16.22 -12.38
N ALA A 19 -11.39 -15.77 -13.37
CA ALA A 19 -10.13 -15.07 -13.18
C ALA A 19 -10.30 -13.61 -13.63
N ARG A 20 -9.83 -12.68 -12.79
CA ARG A 20 -9.91 -11.24 -13.01
C ARG A 20 -8.51 -10.66 -13.12
N GLN A 21 -8.31 -9.67 -13.99
CA GLN A 21 -7.01 -9.05 -14.20
C GLN A 21 -7.16 -7.54 -14.45
N LYS A 22 -6.38 -6.75 -13.72
CA LYS A 22 -6.13 -5.34 -14.00
C LYS A 22 -4.69 -5.21 -14.53
N THR A 23 -4.54 -4.75 -15.77
CA THR A 23 -3.22 -4.40 -16.33
C THR A 23 -2.84 -2.97 -15.95
N ASP A 24 -1.55 -2.64 -16.13
CA ASP A 24 -1.02 -1.29 -15.90
C ASP A 24 -1.24 -0.83 -14.45
N PHE A 25 -0.92 -1.73 -13.51
CA PHE A 25 -1.20 -1.59 -12.08
C PHE A 25 0.12 -1.46 -11.30
N GLY A 26 0.87 -0.40 -11.60
CA GLY A 26 2.22 -0.18 -11.07
C GLY A 26 3.33 -0.80 -11.93
N ASP A 27 4.58 -0.45 -11.60
CA ASP A 27 5.78 -0.94 -12.27
C ASP A 27 6.85 -1.33 -11.24
N ALA A 28 7.39 -2.54 -11.37
CA ALA A 28 8.46 -3.07 -10.52
C ALA A 28 9.83 -3.06 -11.21
N SER A 29 9.91 -2.52 -12.44
CA SER A 29 11.13 -2.45 -13.22
C SER A 29 12.21 -1.65 -12.48
N GLY A 30 13.41 -2.21 -12.40
CA GLY A 30 14.54 -1.59 -11.70
C GLY A 30 14.60 -1.88 -10.21
N TYR A 31 13.56 -2.48 -9.61
CA TYR A 31 13.60 -2.96 -8.24
C TYR A 31 14.20 -4.37 -8.13
N GLY A 32 14.63 -4.72 -6.91
CA GLY A 32 15.21 -6.02 -6.60
C GLY A 32 14.17 -7.05 -6.14
N LYS A 33 14.48 -7.73 -5.03
CA LYS A 33 13.58 -8.72 -4.41
C LYS A 33 12.32 -8.03 -3.89
N ILE A 34 11.22 -8.76 -3.86
CA ILE A 34 9.93 -8.30 -3.32
C ILE A 34 9.69 -8.99 -1.97
N SER A 35 9.28 -8.21 -0.98
CA SER A 35 8.78 -8.68 0.32
C SER A 35 7.28 -8.94 0.25
N GLY A 36 6.80 -9.91 1.03
CA GLY A 36 5.38 -10.08 1.34
C GLY A 36 5.14 -9.73 2.80
N GLU A 37 4.11 -8.93 3.07
CA GLU A 37 3.94 -8.23 4.32
C GLU A 37 2.47 -8.24 4.76
N TYR A 38 2.25 -8.17 6.07
CA TYR A 38 0.94 -8.10 6.68
C TYR A 38 0.94 -7.08 7.81
N PHE A 39 0.09 -6.07 7.74
CA PHE A 39 -0.04 -5.05 8.79
C PHE A 39 -1.45 -5.05 9.39
N SER A 40 -1.49 -4.96 10.71
CA SER A 40 -2.68 -4.69 11.53
C SER A 40 -2.55 -3.28 12.10
N LEU A 41 -3.41 -2.35 11.69
CA LEU A 41 -3.29 -0.94 12.01
C LEU A 41 -4.57 -0.42 12.68
N PRO A 42 -4.49 0.20 13.87
CA PRO A 42 -5.66 0.73 14.57
C PRO A 42 -6.17 2.03 13.93
N ALA A 43 -7.48 2.26 14.03
CA ALA A 43 -8.13 3.50 13.64
C ALA A 43 -7.48 4.71 14.32
N GLY A 44 -7.31 5.79 13.57
CA GLY A 44 -6.66 7.02 14.03
C GLY A 44 -5.14 7.02 13.91
N MET A 45 -4.50 5.89 13.55
CA MET A 45 -3.07 5.86 13.25
C MET A 45 -2.73 6.75 12.05
N ASP A 46 -1.66 7.54 12.18
CA ASP A 46 -1.09 8.38 11.12
C ASP A 46 0.43 8.14 11.13
N ILE A 47 0.98 7.61 10.04
CA ILE A 47 2.42 7.28 9.96
C ILE A 47 3.28 8.49 9.57
N SER A 48 2.68 9.61 9.13
CA SER A 48 3.41 10.78 8.63
C SER A 48 4.49 11.28 9.61
N PRO A 49 4.27 11.35 10.94
CA PRO A 49 5.31 11.76 11.89
C PRO A 49 6.53 10.83 11.90
N LEU A 50 6.34 9.53 11.65
CA LEU A 50 7.41 8.54 11.64
C LEU A 50 8.26 8.60 10.37
N LEU A 51 7.75 9.20 9.30
CA LEU A 51 8.45 9.34 8.02
C LEU A 51 9.34 10.59 7.95
N GLN A 52 9.22 11.51 8.92
CA GLN A 52 10.00 12.74 8.94
C GLN A 52 11.51 12.47 8.91
N GLY A 53 12.21 13.07 7.96
CA GLY A 53 13.64 12.88 7.68
C GLY A 53 13.94 11.93 6.53
N LEU A 54 12.95 11.22 5.99
CA LEU A 54 13.05 10.58 4.68
C LEU A 54 12.90 11.61 3.56
N GLU A 55 13.20 11.21 2.33
CA GLU A 55 12.96 12.05 1.16
C GLU A 55 11.48 12.47 1.09
N GLY A 56 11.25 13.79 1.07
CA GLY A 56 9.92 14.37 1.06
C GLY A 56 9.10 14.12 2.33
N ASP A 57 9.71 13.63 3.41
CA ASP A 57 9.03 13.15 4.63
C ASP A 57 7.96 12.07 4.32
N MET A 58 8.24 11.21 3.33
CA MET A 58 7.30 10.23 2.79
C MET A 58 7.93 8.84 2.61
N CYS A 59 7.08 7.82 2.51
CA CYS A 59 7.49 6.48 2.11
C CYS A 59 7.87 6.50 0.62
N GLN A 60 9.09 6.06 0.31
CA GLN A 60 9.61 5.97 -1.06
C GLN A 60 9.56 4.55 -1.62
N ALA A 61 9.04 3.58 -0.87
CA ALA A 61 8.81 2.24 -1.37
C ALA A 61 7.46 2.19 -2.11
N PRO A 62 7.38 1.68 -3.35
CA PRO A 62 6.09 1.39 -3.95
C PRO A 62 5.46 0.17 -3.26
N HIS A 63 4.13 0.20 -3.11
CA HIS A 63 3.39 -0.93 -2.55
C HIS A 63 2.29 -1.39 -3.49
N TRP A 64 2.21 -2.70 -3.67
CA TRP A 64 1.02 -3.39 -4.17
C TRP A 64 0.34 -4.04 -2.99
N GLY A 65 -0.98 -4.13 -2.97
CA GLY A 65 -1.61 -4.82 -1.85
C GLY A 65 -3.09 -5.07 -2.00
N TYR A 66 -3.64 -5.60 -0.91
CA TYR A 66 -5.04 -5.92 -0.76
C TYR A 66 -5.52 -5.54 0.63
N VAL A 67 -6.65 -4.83 0.71
CA VAL A 67 -7.29 -4.50 1.99
C VAL A 67 -8.23 -5.62 2.39
N LEU A 68 -7.89 -6.35 3.45
CA LEU A 68 -8.72 -7.42 4.01
C LEU A 68 -9.91 -6.84 4.77
N GLU A 69 -9.66 -5.80 5.58
CA GLU A 69 -10.63 -5.09 6.40
C GLU A 69 -10.21 -3.62 6.57
N GLY A 70 -11.19 -2.76 6.90
CA GLY A 70 -10.94 -1.36 7.26
C GLY A 70 -10.89 -0.38 6.09
N LYS A 71 -10.36 0.80 6.39
CA LYS A 71 -10.31 1.96 5.50
C LYS A 71 -9.07 2.80 5.77
N LEU A 72 -8.31 3.09 4.72
CA LEU A 72 -7.08 3.88 4.77
C LEU A 72 -7.17 5.04 3.77
N THR A 73 -6.62 6.18 4.15
CA THR A 73 -6.36 7.31 3.25
C THR A 73 -4.86 7.39 3.00
N THR A 74 -4.48 7.28 1.74
CA THR A 74 -3.12 7.54 1.25
C THR A 74 -3.05 8.98 0.74
N THR A 75 -2.04 9.74 1.15
CA THR A 75 -1.76 11.09 0.64
C THR A 75 -0.42 11.09 -0.09
N TYR A 76 -0.38 11.68 -1.29
CA TYR A 76 0.81 11.72 -2.14
C TYR A 76 1.58 13.05 -2.03
N GLY A 77 2.80 13.08 -2.56
CA GLY A 77 3.68 14.26 -2.62
C GLY A 77 3.07 15.51 -3.25
N ASP A 78 2.10 15.35 -4.16
CA ASP A 78 1.37 16.45 -4.79
C ASP A 78 0.12 16.89 -4.01
N GLY A 79 -0.13 16.28 -2.85
CA GLY A 79 -1.28 16.53 -1.99
C GLY A 79 -2.56 15.81 -2.42
N THR A 80 -2.56 15.07 -3.53
CA THR A 80 -3.70 14.24 -3.90
C THR A 80 -3.89 13.10 -2.91
N GLN A 81 -5.13 12.65 -2.76
CA GLN A 81 -5.50 11.62 -1.81
C GLN A 81 -6.25 10.50 -2.51
N GLU A 82 -6.01 9.28 -2.04
CA GLU A 82 -6.72 8.08 -2.43
C GLU A 82 -7.23 7.36 -1.18
N VAL A 83 -8.47 6.89 -1.22
CA VAL A 83 -9.07 6.10 -0.14
C VAL A 83 -9.12 4.66 -0.61
N THR A 84 -8.51 3.75 0.15
CA THR A 84 -8.64 2.31 -0.07
C THR A 84 -9.43 1.68 1.07
N SER A 85 -10.25 0.69 0.73
CA SER A 85 -11.15 0.04 1.67
C SER A 85 -11.24 -1.45 1.42
N LYS A 86 -11.90 -2.17 2.34
CA LYS A 86 -12.12 -3.62 2.24
C LYS A 86 -12.42 -4.09 0.81
N ASN A 87 -11.69 -5.13 0.41
CA ASN A 87 -11.71 -5.77 -0.90
C ASN A 87 -11.02 -5.02 -2.04
N ASP A 88 -10.39 -3.88 -1.78
CA ASP A 88 -9.61 -3.19 -2.79
C ASP A 88 -8.26 -3.88 -3.02
N LEU A 89 -7.93 -4.08 -4.29
CA LEU A 89 -6.55 -4.17 -4.76
C LEU A 89 -6.04 -2.74 -4.87
N PHE A 90 -4.79 -2.48 -4.46
CA PHE A 90 -4.20 -1.15 -4.57
C PHE A 90 -2.75 -1.17 -5.04
N TYR A 91 -2.35 -0.06 -5.64
CA TYR A 91 -0.97 0.31 -5.93
C TYR A 91 -0.71 1.73 -5.44
N TRP A 92 0.26 1.90 -4.57
CA TRP A 92 0.75 3.19 -4.08
C TRP A 92 2.18 3.42 -4.63
N PRO A 93 2.38 4.43 -5.48
CA PRO A 93 3.72 4.78 -5.98
C PRO A 93 4.62 5.37 -4.88
N PRO A 94 5.94 5.46 -5.09
CA PRO A 94 6.84 6.19 -4.19
C PRO A 94 6.36 7.63 -3.92
N GLY A 95 6.61 8.13 -2.71
CA GLY A 95 6.21 9.48 -2.30
C GLY A 95 4.78 9.53 -1.78
N HIS A 96 4.49 8.76 -0.73
CA HIS A 96 3.19 8.77 -0.05
C HIS A 96 3.29 8.62 1.46
N THR A 97 2.19 8.92 2.15
CA THR A 97 1.94 8.62 3.56
C THR A 97 0.53 8.02 3.74
N VAL A 98 0.27 7.37 4.86
CA VAL A 98 -0.98 6.66 5.15
C VAL A 98 -1.57 7.10 6.49
N LYS A 99 -2.89 7.31 6.49
CA LYS A 99 -3.71 7.48 7.68
C LYS A 99 -4.81 6.43 7.72
N VAL A 100 -5.07 5.88 8.90
CA VAL A 100 -6.05 4.82 9.10
C VAL A 100 -7.33 5.41 9.67
N GLU A 101 -8.44 5.30 8.93
CA GLU A 101 -9.75 5.82 9.35
C GLU A 101 -10.51 4.79 10.18
N GLU A 102 -10.43 3.52 9.77
CA GLU A 102 -11.06 2.37 10.44
C GLU A 102 -10.00 1.28 10.62
N ASN A 103 -10.07 0.50 11.71
CA ASN A 103 -9.12 -0.59 11.98
C ASN A 103 -8.89 -1.41 10.71
N ALA A 104 -7.63 -1.50 10.28
CA ALA A 104 -7.28 -2.00 8.97
C ALA A 104 -6.37 -3.23 9.07
N GLU A 105 -6.68 -4.21 8.24
CA GLU A 105 -5.85 -5.39 8.01
C GLU A 105 -5.47 -5.40 6.53
N VAL A 106 -4.18 -5.33 6.24
CA VAL A 106 -3.69 -5.17 4.85
C VAL A 106 -2.55 -6.14 4.57
N ILE A 107 -2.59 -6.73 3.37
CA ILE A 107 -1.45 -7.45 2.78
C ILE A 107 -0.76 -6.49 1.82
N LEU A 108 0.57 -6.40 1.93
CA LEU A 108 1.40 -5.57 1.06
C LEU A 108 2.50 -6.42 0.41
N PHE A 109 2.89 -5.99 -0.78
CA PHE A 109 4.08 -6.42 -1.49
C PHE A 109 4.87 -5.17 -1.87
N SER A 110 6.15 -5.16 -1.54
CA SER A 110 7.03 -4.01 -1.78
C SER A 110 8.43 -4.46 -2.18
N PRO A 111 9.19 -3.64 -2.90
CA PRO A 111 10.62 -3.83 -3.03
C PRO A 111 11.30 -3.92 -1.64
N GLN A 112 11.95 -5.06 -1.40
CA GLN A 112 12.44 -5.46 -0.09
C GLN A 112 13.44 -4.44 0.47
N HIS A 113 14.36 -3.98 -0.37
CA HIS A 113 15.40 -3.04 0.05
C HIS A 113 14.80 -1.70 0.47
N GLU A 114 13.91 -1.16 -0.36
CA GLU A 114 13.31 0.16 -0.19
C GLU A 114 12.40 0.21 1.03
N HIS A 115 11.53 -0.79 1.21
CA HIS A 115 10.62 -0.77 2.34
C HIS A 115 11.32 -1.13 3.66
N THR A 116 12.33 -2.01 3.64
CA THR A 116 13.17 -2.25 4.83
C THR A 116 13.82 -0.95 5.30
N HIS A 117 14.34 -0.13 4.40
CA HIS A 117 14.92 1.17 4.76
C HIS A 117 13.89 2.09 5.45
N VAL A 118 12.66 2.15 4.95
CA VAL A 118 11.58 2.96 5.55
C VAL A 118 11.18 2.42 6.93
N LEU A 119 10.98 1.10 7.07
CA LEU A 119 10.62 0.48 8.35
C LEU A 119 11.72 0.64 9.40
N ASP A 120 12.99 0.49 9.01
CA ASP A 120 14.14 0.70 9.90
C ASP A 120 14.21 2.17 10.37
N HIS A 121 13.94 3.12 9.47
CA HIS A 121 13.85 4.55 9.82
C HIS A 121 12.71 4.80 10.83
N MET A 122 11.52 4.28 10.56
CA MET A 122 10.37 4.41 11.48
C MET A 122 10.68 3.77 12.84
N LEU A 123 11.34 2.61 12.86
CA LEU A 123 11.77 1.92 14.08
C LEU A 123 12.75 2.76 14.90
N ALA A 124 13.73 3.38 14.25
CA ALA A 124 14.67 4.29 14.90
C ALA A 124 13.96 5.53 15.48
N LYS A 125 12.94 6.08 14.79
CA LYS A 125 12.14 7.21 15.28
C LYS A 125 11.30 6.88 16.50
N MET A 126 10.84 5.64 16.64
CA MET A 126 10.08 5.17 17.80
C MET A 126 10.96 4.91 19.03
N ASN A 127 12.26 4.68 18.82
CA ASN A 127 13.24 4.36 19.86
C ASN A 127 14.41 5.38 19.85
N PRO A 128 14.16 6.65 20.18
CA PRO A 128 15.15 7.72 20.11
C PRO A 128 16.26 7.61 21.17
#